data_AF-A0A962VN74-F1
#
_entry.id   AF-A0A962VN74-F1
#
_cell.length_a   1.000
_cell.length_b   1.000
_cell.length_c   1.000
_cell.angle_alpha   90.00
_cell.angle_beta   90.00
_cell.angle_gamma   90.00
#
_symmetry.space_group_name_H-M   'P 1'
#
loop_
_entity.id
_entity.type
_entity.pdbx_description
1 polymer ?
#
loop_
_entity_poly.entity_id
_entity_poly.type
_entity_poly.pdbx_seq_one_letter_code
_entity_poly.pdbx_strand_id
1 'polypeptide(L)'
;MSPAESSTGALGRLRLMQLVSPARPIGAFTSPQGFEWAVEAGWVNDSTTLSDWLEGLLEDGLTHLVLPVLCRLFHACKDADPD
;
A
#
# COMPACT_ATOMS: atom_id res chain seq x y z
N MET A 1 23.64 -6.17 24.11
CA MET A 1 22.94 -5.64 22.92
C MET A 1 23.87 -4.64 22.26
N SER A 2 24.38 -4.93 21.06
CA SER A 2 25.42 -4.11 20.43
C SER A 2 24.80 -2.85 19.81
N PRO A 3 25.42 -1.66 19.93
CA PRO A 3 24.88 -0.39 19.39
C PRO A 3 24.69 -0.38 17.86
N ALA A 4 25.22 -1.36 17.12
CA ALA A 4 25.04 -1.49 15.67
C ALA A 4 23.69 -2.11 15.24
N GLU A 5 23.03 -2.89 16.09
CA GLU A 5 21.73 -3.49 15.74
C GLU A 5 20.58 -2.48 15.83
N SER A 6 20.67 -1.48 16.72
CA SER A 6 19.64 -0.44 16.88
C SER A 6 19.62 0.56 15.72
N SER A 7 20.77 0.83 15.08
CA SER A 7 20.86 1.77 13.96
C SER A 7 20.30 1.19 12.66
N THR A 8 20.46 -0.12 12.44
CA THR A 8 19.89 -0.83 11.26
C THR A 8 18.37 -0.82 11.30
N GLY A 9 17.76 -1.04 12.47
CA GLY A 9 16.31 -0.95 12.66
C GLY A 9 15.77 0.48 12.48
N ALA A 10 16.50 1.48 12.97
CA ALA A 10 16.13 2.90 12.81
C ALA A 10 16.18 3.36 11.34
N LEU A 11 17.23 2.96 10.61
CA LEU A 11 17.35 3.24 9.18
C LEU A 11 16.27 2.51 8.38
N GLY A 12 16.01 1.23 8.66
CA GLY A 12 14.94 0.48 8.00
C GLY A 12 13.57 1.15 8.15
N ARG A 13 13.25 1.62 9.36
CA ARG A 13 12.00 2.35 9.63
C ARG A 13 11.93 3.68 8.87
N LEU A 14 13.02 4.43 8.82
CA LEU A 14 13.09 5.67 8.04
C LEU A 14 12.89 5.40 6.55
N ARG A 15 13.48 4.34 6.01
CA ARG A 15 13.29 3.94 4.60
C ARG A 15 11.85 3.52 4.31
N LEU A 16 11.19 2.80 5.23
CA LEU A 16 9.77 2.48 5.12
C LEU A 16 8.90 3.75 5.12
N MET A 17 9.18 4.72 5.99
CA MET A 17 8.48 6.01 6.00
C MET A 17 8.66 6.78 4.69
N GLN A 18 9.89 6.79 4.14
CA GLN A 18 10.14 7.35 2.82
C GLN A 18 9.35 6.61 1.74
N LEU A 19 9.22 5.28 1.84
CA LEU A 19 8.47 4.45 0.90
C LEU A 19 6.97 4.76 0.94
N VAL A 20 6.35 4.86 2.11
CA VAL A 20 4.90 5.11 2.20
C VAL A 20 4.52 6.59 2.01
N SER A 21 5.51 7.48 1.84
CA SER A 21 5.27 8.91 1.71
C SER A 21 4.48 9.26 0.44
N PRO A 22 3.35 9.98 0.55
CA PRO A 22 2.59 10.48 -0.59
C PRO A 22 3.37 11.45 -1.49
N ALA A 23 4.46 12.04 -0.97
CA ALA A 23 5.29 13.00 -1.69
C ALA A 23 6.27 12.34 -2.68
N ARG A 24 6.30 11.00 -2.79
CA ARG A 24 7.18 10.32 -3.74
C ARG A 24 6.68 10.49 -5.18
N PRO A 25 7.56 10.87 -6.14
CA PRO A 25 7.18 11.12 -7.54
C PRO A 25 7.09 9.82 -8.35
N ILE A 26 6.38 8.82 -7.81
CA ILE A 26 6.16 7.52 -8.47
C ILE A 26 4.79 7.46 -9.18
N GLY A 27 4.08 8.58 -9.25
CA GLY A 27 2.70 8.68 -9.72
C GLY A 27 1.70 8.45 -8.58
N ALA A 28 0.59 9.20 -8.58
CA ALA A 28 -0.51 8.98 -7.63
C ALA A 28 -1.03 7.55 -7.84
N PHE A 29 -0.89 6.69 -6.84
CA PHE A 29 -1.01 5.24 -7.00
C PHE A 29 -2.43 4.73 -7.30
N THR A 30 -3.40 5.62 -7.40
CA THR A 30 -4.75 5.32 -7.88
C THR A 30 -5.26 6.57 -8.56
N SER A 31 -5.62 6.46 -9.84
CA SER A 31 -6.35 7.52 -10.52
C SER A 31 -7.61 7.81 -9.69
N PRO A 32 -7.86 9.07 -9.25
CA PRO A 32 -9.05 9.43 -8.48
C PRO A 32 -10.35 9.14 -9.23
N GLN A 33 -10.27 8.85 -10.53
CA GLN A 33 -11.40 8.51 -11.40
C GLN A 33 -12.32 7.41 -10.84
N GLY A 34 -11.78 6.40 -10.14
CA GLY A 34 -12.62 5.36 -9.53
C GLY A 34 -13.46 5.88 -8.36
N PHE A 35 -12.91 6.83 -7.61
CA PHE A 35 -13.59 7.48 -6.49
C PHE A 35 -14.58 8.54 -6.97
N GLU A 36 -14.17 9.38 -7.93
CA GLU A 36 -15.03 10.38 -8.57
C GLU A 36 -16.28 9.72 -9.16
N TRP A 37 -16.11 8.59 -9.86
CA TRP A 37 -17.24 7.83 -10.38
C TRP A 37 -18.13 7.21 -9.29
N ALA A 38 -17.56 6.70 -8.20
CA ALA A 38 -18.34 6.14 -7.08
C ALA A 38 -19.21 7.22 -6.40
N VAL A 39 -18.71 8.45 -6.33
CA VAL A 39 -19.48 9.61 -5.85
C VAL A 39 -20.56 10.01 -6.86
N GLU A 40 -20.23 10.10 -8.16
CA GLU A 40 -21.21 10.42 -9.22
C GLU A 40 -22.33 9.38 -9.33
N ALA A 41 -22.02 8.10 -9.12
CA ALA A 41 -22.99 7.00 -9.10
C ALA A 41 -23.84 6.98 -7.81
N GLY A 42 -23.54 7.83 -6.83
CA GLY A 42 -24.24 7.91 -5.55
C GLY A 42 -23.89 6.79 -4.56
N TRP A 43 -22.88 5.97 -4.86
CA TRP A 43 -22.41 4.88 -4.00
C TRP A 43 -21.69 5.40 -2.76
N VAL A 44 -20.98 6.53 -2.89
CA VAL A 44 -20.38 7.25 -1.77
C VAL A 44 -21.03 8.62 -1.66
N ASN A 45 -21.71 8.89 -0.56
CA ASN A 45 -22.41 10.16 -0.33
C ASN A 45 -22.24 10.72 1.10
N ASP A 46 -21.68 9.94 2.01
CA ASP A 46 -21.39 10.33 3.39
C ASP A 46 -20.14 9.60 3.92
N SER A 47 -19.77 9.88 5.17
CA SER A 47 -18.60 9.25 5.80
C SER A 47 -18.75 7.74 6.02
N THR A 48 -19.97 7.24 6.16
CA THR A 48 -20.23 5.82 6.42
C THR A 48 -20.07 5.03 5.14
N THR A 49 -20.74 5.44 4.07
CA THR A 49 -20.64 4.87 2.73
C THR A 49 -19.22 4.97 2.16
N LEU A 50 -18.47 6.02 2.48
CA LEU A 50 -17.04 6.11 2.16
C LEU A 50 -16.23 5.00 2.86
N SER A 51 -16.48 4.78 4.16
CA SER A 51 -15.76 3.77 4.93
C SER A 51 -16.06 2.37 4.40
N ASP A 52 -17.34 2.07 4.12
CA ASP A 52 -17.77 0.78 3.57
C ASP A 52 -17.17 0.53 2.18
N TRP A 53 -17.14 1.57 1.34
CA TRP A 53 -16.53 1.49 0.01
C TRP A 53 -15.02 1.26 0.07
N LEU A 54 -14.33 1.95 1.00
CA LEU A 54 -12.90 1.74 1.25
C LEU A 54 -12.63 0.33 1.78
N GLU A 55 -13.43 -0.18 2.70
CA GLU A 55 -13.28 -1.53 3.23
C GLU A 55 -13.38 -2.57 2.11
N GLY A 56 -14.41 -2.50 1.26
CA GLY A 56 -14.53 -3.37 0.09
C GLY A 56 -13.35 -3.26 -0.87
N LEU A 57 -12.83 -2.05 -1.10
CA LEU A 57 -11.65 -1.83 -1.93
C LEU A 57 -10.39 -2.50 -1.35
N LEU A 58 -10.22 -2.44 -0.02
CA LEU A 58 -9.10 -3.08 0.68
C LEU A 58 -9.23 -4.60 0.66
N GLU A 59 -10.43 -5.13 0.93
CA GLU A 59 -10.70 -6.56 0.90
C GLU A 59 -10.44 -7.15 -0.49
N ASP A 60 -11.03 -6.57 -1.53
CA ASP A 60 -10.90 -7.12 -2.89
C ASP A 60 -9.53 -6.84 -3.51
N GLY A 61 -9.02 -5.62 -3.37
CA GLY A 61 -7.80 -5.18 -4.04
C GLY A 61 -6.53 -5.58 -3.29
N LEU A 62 -6.41 -5.19 -2.03
CA LEU A 62 -5.17 -5.41 -1.29
C LEU A 62 -4.97 -6.89 -0.94
N THR A 63 -6.01 -7.58 -0.49
CA THR A 63 -5.90 -8.95 0.01
C THR A 63 -5.65 -9.95 -1.10
N HIS A 64 -6.28 -9.77 -2.27
CA HIS A 64 -6.23 -10.76 -3.34
C HIS A 64 -5.19 -10.46 -4.43
N LEU A 65 -4.80 -9.19 -4.61
CA LEU A 65 -3.84 -8.81 -5.65
C LEU A 65 -2.53 -8.26 -5.07
N VAL A 66 -2.60 -7.18 -4.29
CA VAL A 66 -1.38 -6.44 -3.93
C VAL A 66 -0.52 -7.20 -2.92
N LEU A 67 -1.11 -7.66 -1.80
CA LEU A 67 -0.36 -8.37 -0.75
C LEU A 67 0.24 -9.69 -1.27
N PRO A 68 -0.51 -10.57 -1.97
CA PRO A 68 0.06 -11.84 -2.44
C PRO A 68 1.20 -11.64 -3.45
N VAL A 69 1.09 -10.66 -4.35
CA VAL A 69 2.16 -10.34 -5.31
C VAL A 69 3.38 -9.76 -4.58
N LEU A 70 3.18 -8.82 -3.66
CA LEU A 70 4.27 -8.24 -2.87
C LEU A 70 5.00 -9.30 -2.05
N CYS A 71 4.27 -10.22 -1.39
CA CYS A 71 4.86 -11.32 -0.65
C CYS A 71 5.69 -12.25 -1.55
N ARG A 72 5.19 -12.58 -2.75
CA ARG A 72 5.95 -13.40 -3.72
C ARG A 72 7.24 -12.71 -4.15
N LEU A 73 7.17 -11.44 -4.55
CA LEU A 73 8.35 -10.67 -4.95
C LEU A 73 9.34 -10.49 -3.80
N PHE A 74 8.86 -10.27 -2.58
CA PHE A 74 9.72 -10.17 -1.40
C PHE A 74 10.47 -11.48 -1.14
N HIS A 75 9.79 -12.63 -1.24
CA HIS A 75 10.43 -13.93 -1.09
C HIS A 75 11.43 -14.20 -2.24
N ALA A 76 11.06 -13.95 -3.48
CA ALA A 76 11.95 -14.11 -4.64
C ALA A 76 13.23 -13.27 -4.47
N CYS A 77 13.11 -11.98 -4.09
CA CYS A 77 14.26 -11.13 -3.78
C CYS A 77 15.11 -11.65 -2.62
N LYS A 78 14.50 -12.24 -1.59
CA LYS A 78 15.22 -12.80 -0.44
C LYS A 78 16.01 -14.05 -0.83
N ASP A 79 15.43 -14.87 -1.69
CA ASP A 79 16.00 -16.13 -2.15
C ASP A 79 16.89 -15.93 -3.39
N ALA A 80 17.03 -14.69 -3.86
CA ALA A 80 17.73 -14.28 -5.08
C ALA A 80 17.23 -15.02 -6.34
N ASP A 81 15.95 -15.34 -6.37
CA ASP A 81 15.27 -16.00 -7.48
C ASP A 81 14.75 -14.95 -8.48
N PRO A 82 15.29 -14.90 -9.70
CA PRO A 82 14.84 -13.96 -10.73
C PRO A 82 13.60 -14.41 -11.50
N ASP A 83 13.15 -15.66 -11.35
CA ASP A 83 12.00 -16.26 -12.04
C ASP A 83 10.70 -16.18 -11.19
#